data_AF-A0A7S1HYB1-F1
#
_entry.id   AF-A0A7S1HYB1-F1
#
_cell.length_a   1.000
_cell.length_b   1.000
_cell.length_c   1.000
_cell.angle_alpha   90.00
_cell.angle_beta   90.00
_cell.angle_gamma   90.00
#
_symmetry.space_group_name_H-M   'P 1'
#
loop_
_entity.id
_entity.type
_entity.pdbx_description
1 polymer ?
#
loop_
_entity_poly.entity_id
_entity_poly.type
_entity_poly.pdbx_seq_one_letter_code
_entity_poly.pdbx_strand_id
1 'polypeptide(L)'
;DLQDARDPEELLEKELLRMVHYDALANPVVAKKVKKHIPPLEDVDPEALEEAKRLLRKQVEDDYARSNHYVRSPAGAFELADYTKYCAERDDVDRDIIFLPNPPRYLLSKTASHGERLAAARHAFEVGRNHMTVETERAAKLENRVQILSGGYMSRSESLLTKLRELHEAITESTAELACFQNLQQNEMLALKQRLEMQMADVATQESRESALQQDYKKLQMDLEDVMEAQAKQREARLAKLRKRGGMRPEEAEAEAKAVAQAMEVDAATPEAPPAEPKAAEPKADEAVEEEDDDDDLDEDL
;
A
#
# COMPACT_ATOMS: atom_id res chain seq x y z
N ASP A 1 45.68 67.70 -7.58
CA ASP A 1 44.98 68.59 -8.51
C ASP A 1 43.51 68.22 -8.67
N LEU A 2 42.75 68.26 -7.57
CA LEU A 2 41.27 68.19 -7.58
C LEU A 2 40.64 69.59 -7.80
N GLN A 3 41.44 70.65 -7.62
CA GLN A 3 41.00 72.05 -7.71
C GLN A 3 40.95 72.60 -9.15
N ASP A 4 41.49 71.88 -10.14
CA ASP A 4 41.54 72.30 -11.55
C ASP A 4 40.38 71.76 -12.42
N ALA A 5 39.58 70.82 -11.89
CA ALA A 5 38.41 70.31 -12.59
C ALA A 5 37.21 71.25 -12.34
N ARG A 6 36.76 71.95 -13.39
CA ARG A 6 35.57 72.82 -13.33
C ARG A 6 34.26 72.04 -13.46
N ASP A 7 34.31 70.81 -13.96
CA ASP A 7 33.13 69.98 -14.18
C ASP A 7 32.93 68.99 -13.01
N PRO A 8 31.78 69.02 -12.31
CA PRO A 8 31.49 68.09 -11.22
C PRO A 8 31.47 66.62 -11.66
N GLU A 9 31.14 66.32 -12.92
CA GLU A 9 31.11 64.93 -13.42
C GLU A 9 32.52 64.33 -13.51
N GLU A 10 33.48 65.11 -14.01
CA GLU A 10 34.89 64.70 -14.10
C GLU A 10 35.51 64.50 -12.71
N LEU A 11 35.09 65.29 -11.71
CA LEU A 11 35.53 65.16 -10.33
C LEU A 11 35.04 63.83 -9.72
N LEU A 12 33.77 63.50 -9.99
CA LEU A 12 33.13 62.28 -9.52
C LEU A 12 33.72 61.03 -10.18
N GLU A 13 34.01 61.09 -11.49
CA GLU A 13 34.64 59.98 -12.21
C GLU A 13 36.04 59.67 -11.66
N LYS A 14 36.84 60.70 -11.38
CA LYS A 14 38.19 60.56 -10.80
C LYS A 14 38.15 59.92 -9.41
N GLU A 15 37.22 60.36 -8.56
CA GLU A 15 37.06 59.77 -7.22
C GLU A 15 36.49 58.34 -7.28
N LEU A 16 35.56 58.06 -8.19
CA LEU A 16 35.03 56.71 -8.40
C LEU A 16 36.14 55.75 -8.83
N LEU A 17 36.98 56.15 -9.79
CA LEU A 17 38.14 55.35 -10.22
C LEU A 17 39.10 55.08 -9.06
N ARG A 18 39.34 56.08 -8.20
CA ARG A 18 40.16 55.93 -7.00
C ARG A 18 39.56 54.91 -6.04
N MET A 19 38.26 54.98 -5.77
CA MET A 19 37.55 54.01 -4.93
C MET A 19 37.59 52.59 -5.50
N VAL A 20 37.38 52.43 -6.80
CA VAL A 20 37.45 51.12 -7.49
C VAL A 20 38.86 50.52 -7.39
N HIS A 21 39.90 51.35 -7.51
CA HIS A 21 41.27 50.88 -7.34
C HIS A 21 41.56 50.44 -5.89
N TYR A 22 41.02 51.13 -4.88
CA TYR A 22 41.11 50.71 -3.48
C TYR A 22 40.34 49.41 -3.21
N ASP A 23 39.13 49.28 -3.73
CA ASP A 23 38.34 48.06 -3.62
C ASP A 23 39.03 46.87 -4.30
N ALA A 24 39.63 47.08 -5.47
CA ALA A 24 40.42 46.04 -6.14
C ALA A 24 41.68 45.61 -5.36
N LEU A 25 42.26 46.48 -4.52
CA LEU A 25 43.34 46.09 -3.60
C LEU A 25 42.83 45.30 -2.40
N ALA A 26 41.69 45.70 -1.83
CA ALA A 26 41.07 45.02 -0.70
C ALA A 26 40.50 43.64 -1.09
N ASN A 27 39.93 43.55 -2.28
CA ASN A 27 39.24 42.38 -2.83
C ASN A 27 39.86 41.98 -4.19
N PRO A 28 41.09 41.45 -4.21
CA PRO A 28 41.76 41.10 -5.45
C PRO A 28 41.07 39.93 -6.14
N VAL A 29 40.59 40.15 -7.37
CA VAL A 29 40.15 39.06 -8.25
C VAL A 29 41.38 38.23 -8.62
N VAL A 30 41.32 36.92 -8.33
CA VAL A 30 42.41 35.93 -8.22
C VAL A 30 43.42 35.87 -9.40
N ALA A 31 43.23 36.61 -10.50
CA ALA A 31 44.03 36.53 -11.71
C ALA A 31 44.72 37.83 -12.19
N LYS A 32 44.54 39.00 -11.54
CA LYS A 32 45.15 40.26 -12.03
C LYS A 32 46.05 40.95 -10.99
N LYS A 33 47.25 41.35 -11.43
CA LYS A 33 48.19 42.15 -10.62
C LYS A 33 47.62 43.56 -10.43
N VAL A 34 47.25 43.89 -9.19
CA VAL A 34 46.76 45.23 -8.84
C VAL A 34 47.93 46.21 -8.75
N LYS A 35 47.74 47.46 -9.18
CA LYS A 35 48.76 48.52 -9.05
C LYS A 35 49.05 48.74 -7.56
N LYS A 36 50.33 48.68 -7.16
CA LYS A 36 50.75 48.68 -5.74
C LYS A 36 50.71 50.06 -5.06
N HIS A 37 50.60 51.16 -5.83
CA HIS A 37 50.61 52.51 -5.28
C HIS A 37 49.35 53.25 -5.72
N ILE A 38 48.49 53.56 -4.75
CA ILE A 38 47.27 54.36 -4.92
C ILE A 38 47.40 55.59 -4.01
N PRO A 39 47.08 56.80 -4.48
CA PRO A 39 47.13 58.02 -3.68
C PRO A 39 46.19 57.92 -2.46
N PRO A 40 46.67 58.16 -1.22
CA PRO A 40 45.92 57.99 0.03
C PRO A 40 44.60 58.76 -0.01
N LEU A 41 43.49 58.12 0.32
CA LEU A 41 42.16 58.76 0.40
C LEU A 41 42.26 60.05 1.22
N GLU A 42 41.59 61.09 0.74
CA GLU A 42 41.55 62.38 1.44
C GLU A 42 40.66 62.24 2.68
N ASP A 43 41.17 62.67 3.82
CA ASP A 43 40.40 62.70 5.07
C ASP A 43 39.40 63.85 5.01
N VAL A 44 38.13 63.51 4.72
CA VAL A 44 37.03 64.47 4.68
C VAL A 44 36.55 64.76 6.10
N ASP A 45 36.34 66.04 6.41
CA ASP A 45 35.76 66.48 7.68
C ASP A 45 34.40 65.78 7.93
N PRO A 46 34.20 65.09 9.07
CA PRO A 46 32.98 64.36 9.35
C PRO A 46 31.72 65.23 9.29
N GLU A 47 31.80 66.51 9.70
CA GLU A 47 30.67 67.43 9.68
C GLU A 47 30.23 67.74 8.24
N ALA A 48 31.19 68.06 7.36
CA ALA A 48 30.94 68.25 5.93
C ALA A 48 30.38 66.99 5.25
N LEU A 49 30.81 65.80 5.67
CA LEU A 49 30.31 64.53 5.15
C LEU A 49 28.85 64.29 5.57
N GLU A 50 28.47 64.63 6.80
CA GLU A 50 27.08 64.53 7.26
C GLU A 50 26.16 65.52 6.53
N GLU A 51 26.63 66.74 6.30
CA GLU A 51 25.90 67.73 5.50
C GLU A 51 25.71 67.27 4.06
N ALA A 52 26.77 66.75 3.42
CA ALA A 52 26.70 66.20 2.07
C ALA A 52 25.72 65.01 1.99
N LYS A 53 25.75 64.09 2.98
CA LYS A 53 24.79 62.99 3.08
C LYS A 53 23.36 63.50 3.20
N ARG A 54 23.13 64.55 3.97
CA ARG A 54 21.80 65.16 4.13
C ARG A 54 21.32 65.79 2.83
N LEU A 55 22.19 66.51 2.11
CA LEU A 55 21.87 67.12 0.82
C LEU A 55 21.55 66.05 -0.24
N LEU A 56 22.35 64.99 -0.32
CA LEU A 56 22.11 63.87 -1.22
C LEU A 56 20.79 63.16 -0.92
N ARG A 57 20.48 62.92 0.36
CA ARG A 57 19.18 62.33 0.76
C ARG A 57 18.01 63.18 0.29
N LYS A 58 18.08 64.49 0.49
CA LYS A 58 17.05 65.42 0.02
C LYS A 58 16.92 65.42 -1.50
N GLN A 59 18.03 65.46 -2.22
CA GLN A 59 18.00 65.43 -3.69
C GLN A 59 17.41 64.13 -4.20
N VAL A 60 17.76 62.98 -3.62
CA VAL A 60 17.18 61.68 -3.96
C VAL A 60 15.68 61.64 -3.65
N GLU A 61 15.24 62.23 -2.54
CA GLU A 61 13.83 62.35 -2.17
C GLU A 61 13.06 63.24 -3.17
N ASP A 62 13.64 64.38 -3.55
CA ASP A 62 13.08 65.31 -4.54
C ASP A 62 13.05 64.67 -5.94
N ASP A 63 14.08 63.93 -6.33
CA ASP A 63 14.15 63.23 -7.61
C ASP A 63 13.21 62.02 -7.66
N TYR A 64 13.00 61.33 -6.54
CA TYR A 64 11.98 60.28 -6.40
C TYR A 64 10.57 60.85 -6.54
N ALA A 65 10.31 62.03 -5.97
CA ALA A 65 9.02 62.70 -6.13
C ALA A 65 8.78 63.22 -7.56
N ARG A 66 9.85 63.52 -8.32
CA ARG A 66 9.79 64.03 -9.70
C ARG A 66 9.78 62.94 -10.76
N SER A 67 10.61 61.93 -10.59
CA SER A 67 10.73 60.77 -11.46
C SER A 67 9.95 59.63 -10.82
N ASN A 68 8.77 59.34 -11.34
CA ASN A 68 7.95 58.18 -10.97
C ASN A 68 8.66 56.81 -11.23
N HIS A 69 9.93 56.85 -11.61
CA HIS A 69 10.86 55.73 -11.77
C HIS A 69 12.14 56.10 -11.02
N TYR A 70 12.33 55.57 -9.81
CA TYR A 70 13.60 55.00 -9.33
C TYR A 70 13.37 54.35 -7.95
N VAL A 71 13.78 53.09 -7.83
CA VAL A 71 13.33 52.17 -6.78
C VAL A 71 14.16 52.30 -5.49
N ARG A 72 13.94 53.36 -4.71
CA ARG A 72 14.43 53.38 -3.32
C ARG A 72 13.44 54.02 -2.37
N SER A 73 12.64 53.18 -1.70
CA SER A 73 11.91 53.60 -0.50
C SER A 73 12.91 54.10 0.56
N PRO A 74 12.63 55.22 1.26
CA PRO A 74 13.47 55.75 2.34
C PRO A 74 13.76 54.73 3.46
N ALA A 75 12.93 53.70 3.59
CA ALA A 75 13.06 52.63 4.59
C ALA A 75 13.88 51.42 4.13
N GLY A 76 14.39 51.39 2.89
CA GLY A 76 15.08 50.22 2.33
C GLY A 76 14.16 49.01 2.08
N ALA A 77 12.85 49.16 2.29
CA ALA A 77 11.86 48.14 1.97
C ALA A 77 11.60 48.13 0.46
N PHE A 78 12.06 47.07 -0.19
CA PHE A 78 11.81 46.81 -1.60
C PHE A 78 10.39 46.22 -1.73
N GLU A 79 9.43 46.95 -2.29
CA GLU A 79 8.15 46.35 -2.68
C GLU A 79 8.39 45.40 -3.86
N LEU A 80 7.96 44.15 -3.74
CA LEU A 80 8.22 43.09 -4.74
C LEU A 80 7.77 43.48 -6.16
N ALA A 81 6.70 44.29 -6.27
CA ALA A 81 6.19 44.80 -7.53
C ALA A 81 7.15 45.76 -8.25
N ASP A 82 7.92 46.54 -7.48
CA ASP A 82 8.94 47.42 -8.05
C ASP A 82 10.19 46.61 -8.45
N TYR A 83 10.41 45.43 -7.85
CA TYR A 83 11.61 44.62 -8.10
C TYR A 83 11.49 43.96 -9.44
N THR A 84 10.32 43.41 -9.70
CA THR A 84 9.99 42.78 -10.98
C THR A 84 10.07 43.78 -12.14
N LYS A 85 9.65 45.04 -11.92
CA LYS A 85 9.76 46.10 -12.93
C LYS A 85 11.22 46.48 -13.19
N TYR A 86 11.98 46.71 -12.13
CA TYR A 86 13.42 47.00 -12.24
C TYR A 86 14.18 45.86 -12.95
N CYS A 87 13.91 44.60 -12.61
CA CYS A 87 14.50 43.46 -13.29
C CYS A 87 14.13 43.42 -14.77
N ALA A 88 12.87 43.68 -15.14
CA ALA A 88 12.45 43.70 -16.53
C ALA A 88 13.12 44.84 -17.33
N GLU A 89 13.15 46.05 -16.78
CA GLU A 89 13.82 47.20 -17.41
C GLU A 89 15.33 46.94 -17.55
N ARG A 90 15.95 46.35 -16.54
CA ARG A 90 17.35 45.93 -16.59
C ARG A 90 17.58 44.87 -17.67
N ASP A 91 16.75 43.83 -17.73
CA ASP A 91 16.86 42.78 -18.74
C ASP A 91 16.73 43.35 -20.16
N ASP A 92 15.88 44.36 -20.35
CA ASP A 92 15.73 45.05 -21.64
C ASP A 92 16.96 45.88 -22.00
N VAL A 93 17.58 46.57 -21.03
CA VAL A 93 18.87 47.26 -21.23
C VAL A 93 19.99 46.27 -21.51
N ASP A 94 20.05 45.16 -20.78
CA ASP A 94 21.06 44.11 -20.95
C ASP A 94 20.93 43.42 -22.32
N ARG A 95 19.71 43.29 -22.87
CA ARG A 95 19.47 42.81 -24.25
C ARG A 95 19.91 43.80 -25.31
N ASP A 96 19.76 45.10 -25.05
CA ASP A 96 20.15 46.16 -25.97
C ASP A 96 21.69 46.30 -26.04
N ILE A 97 22.42 45.85 -25.03
CA ILE A 97 23.89 45.87 -24.98
C ILE A 97 24.46 44.61 -25.61
N ILE A 98 25.34 44.79 -26.60
CA ILE A 98 25.96 43.73 -27.37
C ILE A 98 27.49 43.77 -27.18
N PHE A 99 28.12 42.61 -26.97
CA PHE A 99 29.57 42.48 -26.88
C PHE A 99 30.19 42.03 -28.20
N LEU A 100 31.15 42.80 -28.69
CA LEU A 100 32.01 42.42 -29.81
C LEU A 100 33.30 41.81 -29.28
N PRO A 101 33.74 40.65 -29.78
CA PRO A 101 34.97 40.01 -29.32
C PRO A 101 36.25 40.62 -29.90
N ASN A 102 36.19 41.21 -31.10
CA ASN A 102 37.36 41.79 -31.76
C ASN A 102 37.00 43.09 -32.52
N PRO A 103 37.40 44.28 -32.03
CA PRO A 103 38.02 44.53 -30.72
C PRO A 103 37.02 44.28 -29.55
N PRO A 104 37.49 43.89 -28.35
CA PRO A 104 36.64 43.64 -27.20
C PRO A 104 35.96 44.92 -26.71
N ARG A 105 34.69 45.12 -27.04
CA ARG A 105 33.91 46.30 -26.63
C ARG A 105 32.42 46.00 -26.51
N TYR A 106 31.75 46.75 -25.65
CA TYR A 106 30.30 46.77 -25.55
C TYR A 106 29.74 47.90 -26.41
N LEU A 107 28.68 47.64 -27.15
CA LEU A 107 27.97 48.61 -27.97
C LEU A 107 26.47 48.45 -27.79
N LEU A 108 25.72 49.52 -28.02
CA LEU A 108 24.27 49.43 -28.14
C LEU A 108 23.90 48.80 -29.49
N SER A 109 22.97 47.85 -29.49
CA SER A 109 22.47 47.14 -30.68
C SER A 109 22.00 48.10 -31.79
N LYS A 110 21.42 49.23 -31.40
CA LYS A 110 20.92 50.31 -32.26
C LYS A 110 22.03 51.04 -33.01
N THR A 111 23.21 51.17 -32.40
CA THR A 111 24.38 51.88 -32.96
C THR A 111 25.28 50.96 -33.77
N ALA A 112 25.19 49.64 -33.55
CA ALA A 112 26.00 48.65 -34.24
C ALA A 112 25.60 48.50 -35.72
N SER A 113 26.56 48.18 -36.58
CA SER A 113 26.30 47.75 -37.96
C SER A 113 25.70 46.34 -37.99
N HIS A 114 25.09 45.95 -39.12
CA HIS A 114 24.54 44.60 -39.26
C HIS A 114 25.61 43.50 -39.12
N GLY A 115 26.82 43.74 -39.63
CA GLY A 115 27.95 42.81 -39.51
C GLY A 115 28.44 42.65 -38.06
N GLU A 116 28.47 43.74 -37.29
CA GLU A 116 28.82 43.72 -35.87
C GLU A 116 27.77 42.98 -35.03
N ARG A 117 26.47 43.20 -35.30
CA ARG A 117 25.40 42.43 -34.66
C ARG A 117 25.53 40.94 -34.94
N LEU A 118 25.87 40.55 -36.17
CA LEU A 118 26.08 39.15 -36.53
C LEU A 118 27.31 38.55 -35.83
N ALA A 119 28.42 39.29 -35.77
CA ALA A 119 29.64 38.84 -35.10
C ALA A 119 29.41 38.63 -33.59
N ALA A 120 28.69 39.55 -32.95
CA ALA A 120 28.35 39.42 -31.55
C ALA A 120 27.33 38.32 -31.26
N ALA A 121 26.32 38.14 -32.11
CA ALA A 121 25.38 37.02 -32.00
C ALA A 121 26.09 35.66 -32.13
N ARG A 122 27.06 35.54 -33.04
CA ARG A 122 27.92 34.34 -33.16
C ARG A 122 28.72 34.10 -31.90
N HIS A 123 29.34 35.15 -31.35
CA HIS A 123 30.10 35.03 -30.11
C HIS A 123 29.21 34.62 -28.92
N ALA A 124 28.04 35.24 -28.77
CA ALA A 124 27.08 34.87 -27.72
C ALA A 124 26.62 33.41 -27.85
N PHE A 125 26.40 32.94 -29.09
CA PHE A 125 26.09 31.54 -29.36
C PHE A 125 27.25 30.60 -28.99
N GLU A 126 28.48 30.95 -29.35
CA GLU A 126 29.68 30.15 -29.00
C GLU A 126 29.88 30.07 -27.49
N VAL A 127 29.71 31.20 -26.78
CA VAL A 127 29.73 31.25 -25.32
C VAL A 127 28.64 30.34 -24.73
N GLY A 128 27.39 30.49 -25.18
CA GLY A 128 26.27 29.66 -24.74
C GLY A 128 26.49 28.17 -24.99
N ARG A 129 27.03 27.81 -26.16
CA ARG A 129 27.38 26.43 -26.50
C ARG A 129 28.46 25.89 -25.56
N ASN A 130 29.52 26.64 -25.31
CA ASN A 130 30.60 26.21 -24.43
C ASN A 130 30.12 26.08 -22.97
N HIS A 131 29.25 26.98 -22.51
CA HIS A 131 28.61 26.85 -21.20
C HIS A 131 27.76 25.58 -21.14
N MET A 132 26.93 25.32 -22.17
CA MET A 132 26.11 24.12 -22.22
C MET A 132 26.96 22.84 -22.18
N THR A 133 28.05 22.77 -22.94
CA THR A 133 28.93 21.58 -22.93
C THR A 133 29.58 21.38 -21.56
N VAL A 134 30.10 22.44 -20.95
CA VAL A 134 30.75 22.37 -19.63
C VAL A 134 29.74 21.98 -18.53
N GLU A 135 28.56 22.59 -18.53
CA GLU A 135 27.52 22.27 -17.54
C GLU A 135 26.94 20.88 -17.75
N THR A 136 26.78 20.43 -19.00
CA THR A 136 26.33 19.05 -19.30
C THR A 136 27.35 18.03 -18.79
N GLU A 137 28.65 18.25 -19.00
CA GLU A 137 29.69 17.36 -18.47
C GLU A 137 29.75 17.37 -16.94
N ARG A 138 29.53 18.54 -16.32
CA ARG A 138 29.45 18.68 -14.86
C ARG A 138 28.23 17.93 -14.30
N ALA A 139 27.07 18.12 -14.91
CA ALA A 139 25.83 17.43 -14.54
C ALA A 139 25.99 15.92 -14.68
N ALA A 140 26.50 15.41 -15.80
CA ALA A 140 26.72 13.98 -16.00
C ALA A 140 27.68 13.38 -14.95
N LYS A 141 28.75 14.11 -14.56
CA LYS A 141 29.64 13.67 -13.48
C LYS A 141 28.96 13.65 -12.11
N LEU A 142 28.12 14.65 -11.83
CA LEU A 142 27.35 14.72 -10.59
C LEU A 142 26.27 13.63 -10.54
N GLU A 143 25.55 13.41 -11.63
CA GLU A 143 24.54 12.35 -11.76
C GLU A 143 25.16 10.98 -11.55
N ASN A 144 26.29 10.68 -12.20
CA ASN A 144 27.00 9.42 -11.99
C ASN A 144 27.46 9.26 -10.52
N ARG A 145 27.93 10.34 -9.89
CA ARG A 145 28.32 10.30 -8.47
C ARG A 145 27.12 10.05 -7.56
N VAL A 146 26.00 10.72 -7.81
CA VAL A 146 24.74 10.52 -7.06
C VAL A 146 24.27 9.09 -7.28
N GLN A 147 24.22 8.61 -8.52
CA GLN A 147 23.78 7.25 -8.84
C GLN A 147 24.63 6.17 -8.15
N ILE A 148 25.95 6.31 -8.09
CA ILE A 148 26.81 5.37 -7.37
C ILE A 148 26.55 5.42 -5.86
N LEU A 149 26.40 6.62 -5.29
CA LEU A 149 26.21 6.79 -3.84
C LEU A 149 24.79 6.39 -3.38
N SER A 150 23.76 6.70 -4.15
CA SER A 150 22.36 6.53 -3.77
C SER A 150 21.69 5.36 -4.47
N GLY A 151 22.20 4.84 -5.58
CA GLY A 151 21.53 3.82 -6.39
C GLY A 151 21.25 2.53 -5.61
N GLY A 152 22.22 2.06 -4.81
CA GLY A 152 22.02 0.90 -3.93
C GLY A 152 20.97 1.15 -2.86
N TYR A 153 20.95 2.35 -2.25
CA TYR A 153 19.94 2.73 -1.27
C TYR A 153 18.55 2.86 -1.89
N MET A 154 18.44 3.39 -3.11
CA MET A 154 17.18 3.50 -3.85
C MET A 154 16.61 2.12 -4.16
N SER A 155 17.40 1.21 -4.72
CA SER A 155 16.98 -0.17 -5.01
C SER A 155 16.58 -0.92 -3.73
N ARG A 156 17.34 -0.75 -2.63
CA ARG A 156 16.98 -1.31 -1.32
C ARG A 156 15.67 -0.71 -0.80
N SER A 157 15.46 0.59 -0.94
CA SER A 157 14.21 1.23 -0.54
C SER A 157 13.03 0.72 -1.34
N GLU A 158 13.17 0.56 -2.66
CA GLU A 158 12.13 0.04 -3.54
C GLU A 158 11.76 -1.41 -3.19
N SER A 159 12.75 -2.28 -3.02
CA SER A 159 12.51 -3.67 -2.59
C SER A 159 11.85 -3.77 -1.22
N LEU A 160 12.28 -2.96 -0.24
CA LEU A 160 11.63 -2.92 1.08
C LEU A 160 10.19 -2.43 1.00
N LEU A 161 9.91 -1.43 0.14
CA LEU A 161 8.55 -0.95 -0.09
C LEU A 161 7.66 -2.02 -0.73
N THR A 162 8.19 -2.80 -1.67
CA THR A 162 7.45 -3.92 -2.26
C THR A 162 7.14 -4.98 -1.22
N LYS A 163 8.13 -5.42 -0.43
CA LYS A 163 7.93 -6.38 0.67
C LYS A 163 6.92 -5.88 1.71
N LEU A 164 6.97 -4.58 2.04
CA LEU A 164 6.02 -3.97 2.97
C LEU A 164 4.59 -4.04 2.42
N ARG A 165 4.39 -3.83 1.13
CA ARG A 165 3.07 -3.93 0.48
C ARG A 165 2.57 -5.37 0.47
N GLU A 166 3.41 -6.33 0.09
CA GLU A 166 3.06 -7.76 0.10
C GLU A 166 2.66 -8.23 1.52
N LEU A 167 3.44 -7.86 2.54
CA LEU A 167 3.09 -8.18 3.93
C LEU A 167 1.80 -7.50 4.38
N HIS A 168 1.54 -6.27 3.93
CA HIS A 168 0.30 -5.59 4.24
C HIS A 168 -0.90 -6.30 3.61
N GLU A 169 -0.79 -6.72 2.35
CA GLU A 169 -1.82 -7.50 1.66
C GLU A 169 -2.07 -8.83 2.38
N ALA A 170 -1.03 -9.57 2.75
CA ALA A 170 -1.16 -10.83 3.52
C ALA A 170 -1.81 -10.63 4.89
N ILE A 171 -1.52 -9.52 5.59
CA ILE A 171 -2.22 -9.17 6.83
C ILE A 171 -3.69 -8.90 6.55
N THR A 172 -4.02 -8.14 5.51
CA THR A 172 -5.43 -7.87 5.19
C THR A 172 -6.20 -9.13 4.82
N GLU A 173 -5.60 -10.04 4.05
CA GLU A 173 -6.18 -11.33 3.68
C GLU A 173 -6.41 -12.21 4.91
N SER A 174 -5.38 -12.45 5.71
CA SER A 174 -5.50 -13.25 6.94
C SER A 174 -6.50 -12.66 7.95
N THR A 175 -6.61 -11.34 8.06
CA THR A 175 -7.64 -10.72 8.91
C THR A 175 -9.06 -10.93 8.38
N ALA A 176 -9.24 -10.92 7.06
CA ALA A 176 -10.53 -11.21 6.43
C ALA A 176 -10.90 -12.69 6.59
N GLU A 177 -9.95 -13.60 6.39
CA GLU A 177 -10.12 -15.04 6.64
C GLU A 177 -10.48 -15.33 8.08
N LEU A 178 -9.78 -14.72 9.04
CA LEU A 178 -10.07 -14.86 10.46
C LEU A 178 -11.50 -14.41 10.79
N ALA A 179 -11.93 -13.27 10.24
CA ALA A 179 -13.30 -12.80 10.38
C ALA A 179 -14.31 -13.77 9.75
N CYS A 180 -13.99 -14.36 8.60
CA CYS A 180 -14.81 -15.39 7.95
C CYS A 180 -14.95 -16.63 8.84
N PHE A 181 -13.84 -17.17 9.36
CA PHE A 181 -13.85 -18.34 10.23
C PHE A 181 -14.57 -18.10 11.55
N GLN A 182 -14.45 -16.90 12.14
CA GLN A 182 -15.21 -16.54 13.33
C GLN A 182 -16.72 -16.55 13.07
N ASN A 183 -17.17 -15.99 11.94
CA ASN A 183 -18.58 -16.04 11.56
C ASN A 183 -19.03 -17.49 11.26
N LEU A 184 -18.21 -18.27 10.56
CA LEU A 184 -18.51 -19.67 10.27
C LEU A 184 -18.63 -20.49 11.56
N GLN A 185 -17.73 -20.28 12.52
CA GLN A 185 -17.78 -20.92 13.83
C GLN A 185 -19.08 -20.59 14.56
N GLN A 186 -19.50 -19.32 14.60
CA GLN A 186 -20.74 -18.92 15.24
C GLN A 186 -21.97 -19.57 14.58
N ASN A 187 -21.99 -19.59 13.25
CA ASN A 187 -23.07 -20.23 12.49
C ASN A 187 -23.11 -21.75 12.72
N GLU A 188 -21.95 -22.41 12.73
CA GLU A 188 -21.87 -23.85 12.97
C GLU A 188 -22.27 -24.22 14.39
N MET A 189 -21.90 -23.41 15.39
CA MET A 189 -22.34 -23.60 16.77
C MET A 189 -23.87 -23.50 16.93
N LEU A 190 -24.54 -22.66 16.14
CA LEU A 190 -26.00 -22.59 16.13
C LEU A 190 -26.61 -23.77 15.36
N ALA A 191 -26.07 -24.11 14.19
CA ALA A 191 -26.53 -25.21 13.38
C ALA A 191 -26.37 -26.57 14.09
N LEU A 192 -25.30 -26.76 14.87
CA LEU A 192 -25.06 -27.94 15.67
C LEU A 192 -26.13 -28.14 16.74
N LYS A 193 -26.53 -27.07 17.44
CA LYS A 193 -27.61 -27.12 18.45
C LYS A 193 -28.93 -27.57 17.82
N GLN A 194 -29.28 -26.98 16.67
CA GLN A 194 -30.50 -27.36 15.94
C GLN A 194 -30.46 -28.82 15.47
N ARG A 195 -29.30 -29.27 14.94
CA ARG A 195 -29.11 -30.67 14.54
C ARG A 195 -29.26 -31.63 15.72
N LEU A 196 -28.69 -31.31 16.87
CA LEU A 196 -28.83 -32.11 18.10
C LEU A 196 -30.29 -32.17 18.56
N GLU A 197 -30.99 -31.03 18.60
CA GLU A 197 -32.40 -30.97 18.99
C GLU A 197 -33.28 -31.80 18.06
N MET A 198 -33.05 -31.72 16.75
CA MET A 198 -33.74 -32.53 15.75
C MET A 198 -33.47 -34.03 15.96
N GLN A 199 -32.21 -34.43 16.12
CA GLN A 199 -31.86 -35.84 16.36
C GLN A 199 -32.44 -36.36 17.68
N MET A 200 -32.45 -35.56 18.75
CA MET A 200 -33.06 -35.94 20.02
C MET A 200 -34.58 -36.11 19.88
N ALA A 201 -35.24 -35.25 19.11
CA ALA A 201 -36.66 -35.39 18.82
C ALA A 201 -36.95 -36.68 18.03
N ASP A 202 -36.15 -36.97 17.00
CA ASP A 202 -36.28 -38.20 16.20
C ASP A 202 -36.09 -39.45 17.07
N VAL A 203 -35.06 -39.48 17.91
CA VAL A 203 -34.84 -40.58 18.88
C VAL A 203 -36.03 -40.74 19.81
N ALA A 204 -36.54 -39.66 20.39
CA ALA A 204 -37.71 -39.71 21.27
C ALA A 204 -38.97 -40.25 20.56
N THR A 205 -39.18 -39.87 19.30
CA THR A 205 -40.30 -40.42 18.50
C THR A 205 -40.11 -41.92 18.26
N GLN A 206 -38.88 -42.35 17.97
CA GLN A 206 -38.57 -43.76 17.74
C GLN A 206 -38.70 -44.60 19.02
N GLU A 207 -38.24 -44.09 20.16
CA GLU A 207 -38.44 -44.72 21.47
C GLU A 207 -39.93 -44.88 21.80
N SER A 208 -40.75 -43.86 21.53
CA SER A 208 -42.20 -43.93 21.75
C SER A 208 -42.86 -45.00 20.88
N ARG A 209 -42.42 -45.12 19.61
CA ARG A 209 -42.91 -46.10 18.65
C ARG A 209 -42.47 -47.52 19.04
N GLU A 210 -41.23 -47.68 19.47
CA GLU A 210 -40.70 -48.96 19.94
C GLU A 210 -41.44 -49.42 21.20
N SER A 211 -41.64 -48.53 22.18
CA SER A 211 -42.41 -48.84 23.39
C SER A 211 -43.85 -49.27 23.05
N ALA A 212 -44.50 -48.61 22.08
CA ALA A 212 -45.84 -49.02 21.65
C ALA A 212 -45.84 -50.42 21.01
N LEU A 213 -44.88 -50.68 20.11
CA LEU A 213 -44.72 -51.99 19.46
C LEU A 213 -44.40 -53.11 20.47
N GLN A 214 -43.54 -52.86 21.45
CA GLN A 214 -43.23 -53.81 22.51
C GLN A 214 -44.47 -54.14 23.36
N GLN A 215 -45.30 -53.14 23.68
CA GLN A 215 -46.56 -53.35 24.40
C GLN A 215 -47.54 -54.20 23.58
N ASP A 216 -47.68 -53.93 22.28
CA ASP A 216 -48.57 -54.67 21.41
C ASP A 216 -48.07 -56.11 21.18
N TYR A 217 -46.76 -56.30 21.05
CA TYR A 217 -46.15 -57.63 21.00
C TYR A 217 -46.43 -58.42 22.28
N LYS A 218 -46.28 -57.79 23.45
CA LYS A 218 -46.59 -58.42 24.74
C LYS A 218 -48.06 -58.85 24.84
N LYS A 219 -49.01 -58.02 24.37
CA LYS A 219 -50.44 -58.41 24.31
C LYS A 219 -50.64 -59.61 23.39
N LEU A 220 -50.03 -59.58 22.20
CA LEU A 220 -50.17 -60.65 21.22
C LEU A 220 -49.57 -61.98 21.72
N GLN A 221 -48.49 -61.93 22.50
CA GLN A 221 -47.95 -63.11 23.19
C GLN A 221 -48.93 -63.69 24.21
N MET A 222 -49.58 -62.83 25.02
CA MET A 222 -50.60 -63.29 25.97
C MET A 222 -51.80 -63.91 25.26
N ASP A 223 -52.29 -63.28 24.18
CA ASP A 223 -53.39 -63.82 23.37
C ASP A 223 -53.01 -65.17 22.75
N LEU A 224 -51.76 -65.32 22.29
CA LEU A 224 -51.26 -66.59 21.74
C LEU A 224 -51.18 -67.68 22.82
N GLU A 225 -50.68 -67.37 24.01
CA GLU A 225 -50.67 -68.27 25.17
C GLU A 225 -52.09 -68.72 25.54
N ASP A 226 -53.06 -67.79 25.60
CA ASP A 226 -54.47 -68.08 25.86
C ASP A 226 -55.09 -69.01 24.81
N VAL A 227 -54.80 -68.77 23.53
CA VAL A 227 -55.27 -69.62 22.43
C VAL A 227 -54.63 -71.01 22.51
N MET A 228 -53.33 -71.10 22.79
CA MET A 228 -52.65 -72.39 22.97
C MET A 228 -53.21 -73.17 24.16
N GLU A 229 -53.46 -72.51 25.28
CA GLU A 229 -54.12 -73.11 26.44
C GLU A 229 -55.54 -73.59 26.11
N ALA A 230 -56.32 -72.77 25.39
CA ALA A 230 -57.66 -73.14 24.96
C ALA A 230 -57.63 -74.35 24.02
N GLN A 231 -56.68 -74.40 23.08
CA GLN A 231 -56.46 -75.55 22.20
C GLN A 231 -56.02 -76.79 22.98
N ALA A 232 -55.16 -76.65 24.00
CA ALA A 232 -54.75 -77.74 24.88
C ALA A 232 -55.95 -78.29 25.68
N LYS A 233 -56.74 -77.42 26.30
CA LYS A 233 -57.98 -77.78 27.01
C LYS A 233 -59.01 -78.45 26.08
N GLN A 234 -59.15 -77.97 24.84
CA GLN A 234 -60.00 -78.59 23.82
C GLN A 234 -59.47 -79.98 23.39
N ARG A 235 -58.16 -80.13 23.23
CA ARG A 235 -57.50 -81.42 22.95
C ARG A 235 -57.73 -82.42 24.09
N GLU A 236 -57.52 -82.01 25.34
CA GLU A 236 -57.81 -82.83 26.52
C GLU A 236 -59.29 -83.22 26.62
N ALA A 237 -60.20 -82.27 26.41
CA ALA A 237 -61.64 -82.55 26.41
C ALA A 237 -62.06 -83.50 25.26
N ARG A 238 -61.42 -83.39 24.09
CA ARG A 238 -61.63 -84.30 22.95
C ARG A 238 -61.10 -85.70 23.27
N LEU A 239 -59.91 -85.82 23.86
CA LEU A 239 -59.34 -87.09 24.33
C LEU A 239 -60.20 -87.72 25.45
N ALA A 240 -60.70 -86.92 26.40
CA ALA A 240 -61.60 -87.39 27.45
C ALA A 240 -62.96 -87.87 26.91
N LYS A 241 -63.49 -87.22 25.87
CA LYS A 241 -64.69 -87.68 25.15
C LYS A 241 -64.44 -88.99 24.40
N LEU A 242 -63.30 -89.14 23.74
CA LEU A 242 -62.87 -90.43 23.16
C LEU A 242 -62.75 -91.52 24.23
N ARG A 243 -62.21 -91.20 25.40
CA ARG A 243 -62.07 -92.14 26.53
C ARG A 243 -63.41 -92.60 27.12
N LYS A 244 -64.43 -91.73 27.10
CA LYS A 244 -65.81 -92.06 27.57
C LYS A 244 -66.64 -92.78 26.51
N ARG A 245 -66.35 -92.62 25.21
CA ARG A 245 -66.85 -93.49 24.13
C ARG A 245 -66.04 -94.79 24.14
N GLY A 246 -66.42 -95.75 24.99
CA GLY A 246 -65.76 -97.04 25.05
C GLY A 246 -65.61 -97.70 23.67
N GLY A 247 -64.36 -98.11 23.36
CA GLY A 247 -64.01 -99.16 22.40
C GLY A 247 -63.25 -98.72 21.14
N MET A 248 -61.91 -98.65 21.20
CA MET A 248 -61.03 -98.96 20.04
C MET A 248 -59.57 -99.18 20.45
N ARG A 249 -58.83 -99.92 19.60
CA ARG A 249 -57.52 -100.56 19.84
C ARG A 249 -56.36 -99.55 20.02
N PRO A 250 -55.32 -99.89 20.80
CA PRO A 250 -54.24 -98.97 21.18
C PRO A 250 -53.28 -98.52 20.05
N GLU A 251 -53.24 -99.21 18.90
CA GLU A 251 -52.26 -98.91 17.83
C GLU A 251 -52.60 -97.67 16.98
N GLU A 252 -53.87 -97.27 16.87
CA GLU A 252 -54.29 -96.13 16.03
C GLU A 252 -54.13 -94.77 16.75
N ALA A 253 -54.13 -94.77 18.09
CA ALA A 253 -53.96 -93.56 18.90
C ALA A 253 -52.50 -93.07 18.94
N GLU A 254 -51.51 -93.98 18.87
CA GLU A 254 -50.10 -93.62 18.79
C GLU A 254 -49.71 -93.08 17.40
N ALA A 255 -50.37 -93.54 16.32
CA ALA A 255 -50.11 -93.09 14.96
C ALA A 255 -50.61 -91.65 14.70
N GLU A 256 -51.80 -91.29 15.21
CA GLU A 256 -52.29 -89.89 15.13
C GLU A 256 -51.50 -88.95 16.05
N ALA A 257 -51.05 -89.40 17.22
CA ALA A 257 -50.22 -88.58 18.10
C ALA A 257 -48.84 -88.24 17.48
N LYS A 258 -48.23 -89.19 16.75
CA LYS A 258 -46.96 -88.96 16.01
C LYS A 258 -47.13 -88.03 14.80
N ALA A 259 -48.22 -88.17 14.04
CA ALA A 259 -48.48 -87.30 12.89
C ALA A 259 -48.76 -85.84 13.30
N VAL A 260 -49.37 -85.63 14.47
CA VAL A 260 -49.69 -84.29 14.98
C VAL A 260 -48.48 -83.60 15.63
N ALA A 261 -47.57 -84.35 16.25
CA ALA A 261 -46.29 -83.81 16.73
C ALA A 261 -45.42 -83.28 15.57
N GLN A 262 -45.46 -83.98 14.43
CA GLN A 262 -44.72 -83.60 13.22
C GLN A 262 -45.28 -82.34 12.53
N ALA A 263 -46.55 -81.99 12.77
CA ALA A 263 -47.16 -80.76 12.26
C ALA A 263 -46.84 -79.51 13.09
N MET A 264 -46.46 -79.67 14.38
CA MET A 264 -46.04 -78.54 15.24
C MET A 264 -44.59 -78.09 14.98
N GLU A 265 -43.75 -78.92 14.37
CA GLU A 265 -42.34 -78.59 14.12
C GLU A 265 -42.13 -77.66 12.91
N VAL A 266 -43.14 -77.54 12.04
CA VAL A 266 -43.03 -76.80 10.76
C VAL A 266 -43.39 -75.31 10.89
N ASP A 267 -44.15 -74.92 11.91
CA ASP A 267 -44.62 -73.52 12.12
C ASP A 267 -43.71 -72.70 13.05
N ALA A 268 -42.62 -73.28 13.55
CA ALA A 268 -41.61 -72.61 14.39
C ALA A 268 -40.45 -71.98 13.58
N ALA A 269 -40.54 -71.98 12.24
CA ALA A 269 -39.52 -71.40 11.38
C ALA A 269 -39.67 -69.87 11.30
N THR A 270 -39.04 -69.19 12.26
CA THR A 270 -38.35 -67.88 12.18
C THR A 270 -39.09 -66.72 11.49
N PRO A 271 -39.46 -65.63 12.19
CA PRO A 271 -39.79 -64.39 11.50
C PRO A 271 -38.51 -63.79 10.92
N GLU A 272 -38.52 -63.68 9.60
CA GLU A 272 -37.55 -63.03 8.72
C GLU A 272 -37.19 -61.63 9.24
N ALA A 273 -35.89 -61.36 9.37
CA ALA A 273 -35.36 -60.05 9.73
C ALA A 273 -35.78 -58.99 8.67
N PRO A 274 -36.08 -57.74 9.08
CA PRO A 274 -36.45 -56.70 8.12
C PRO A 274 -35.29 -56.39 7.16
N PRO A 275 -35.58 -56.00 5.90
CA PRO A 275 -34.56 -55.77 4.89
C PRO A 275 -33.69 -54.57 5.28
N ALA A 276 -32.37 -54.77 5.14
CA ALA A 276 -31.37 -53.74 5.34
C ALA A 276 -31.66 -52.48 4.50
N GLU A 277 -31.58 -51.33 5.15
CA GLU A 277 -31.66 -50.01 4.53
C GLU A 277 -30.59 -49.86 3.43
N PRO A 278 -30.89 -49.12 2.33
CA PRO A 278 -29.90 -48.85 1.30
C PRO A 278 -28.78 -47.98 1.88
N LYS A 279 -27.55 -48.48 1.77
CA LYS A 279 -26.32 -47.73 2.09
C LYS A 279 -26.39 -46.33 1.45
N ALA A 280 -26.36 -45.32 2.29
CA ALA A 280 -26.09 -43.95 1.89
C ALA A 280 -24.76 -43.93 1.11
N ALA A 281 -24.80 -43.32 -0.08
CA ALA A 281 -23.62 -43.03 -0.86
C ALA A 281 -22.74 -42.04 -0.08
N GLU A 282 -21.53 -42.48 0.25
CA GLU A 282 -20.44 -41.59 0.69
C GLU A 282 -20.11 -40.62 -0.47
N PRO A 283 -20.08 -39.29 -0.23
CA PRO A 283 -19.48 -38.38 -1.18
C PRO A 283 -17.96 -38.60 -1.19
N LYS A 284 -17.40 -38.73 -2.39
CA LYS A 284 -15.96 -38.71 -2.66
C LYS A 284 -15.31 -37.53 -1.95
N ALA A 285 -14.34 -37.80 -1.08
CA ALA A 285 -13.31 -36.84 -0.72
C ALA A 285 -12.28 -36.84 -1.86
N ASP A 286 -12.29 -35.75 -2.62
CA ASP A 286 -11.19 -35.37 -3.50
C ASP A 286 -9.98 -34.96 -2.66
N GLU A 287 -8.81 -35.17 -3.28
CA GLU A 287 -7.54 -34.44 -3.08
C GLU A 287 -6.64 -34.86 -1.92
N ALA A 288 -5.80 -35.86 -2.23
CA ALA A 288 -4.48 -36.00 -1.62
C ALA A 288 -3.62 -34.80 -2.06
N VAL A 289 -3.32 -33.91 -1.12
CA VAL A 289 -2.17 -33.00 -1.22
C VAL A 289 -0.97 -33.76 -0.66
N GLU A 290 0.03 -33.97 -1.50
CA GLU A 290 1.34 -34.45 -1.10
C GLU A 290 2.00 -33.36 -0.22
N GLU A 291 2.15 -33.64 1.07
CA GLU A 291 3.13 -32.97 1.92
C GLU A 291 4.52 -33.51 1.50
N GLU A 292 5.22 -32.74 0.66
CA GLU A 292 6.68 -32.83 0.56
C GLU A 292 7.26 -32.10 1.78
N ASP A 293 7.57 -32.87 2.82
CA ASP A 293 8.51 -32.52 3.86
C ASP A 293 9.92 -32.47 3.24
N ASP A 294 10.37 -31.28 2.82
CA ASP A 294 11.79 -31.00 2.63
C ASP A 294 12.31 -30.27 3.87
N ASP A 295 12.86 -31.09 4.77
CA ASP A 295 13.68 -30.74 5.92
C ASP A 295 14.88 -29.85 5.52
N ASP A 296 15.17 -28.91 6.41
CA ASP A 296 16.52 -28.51 6.86
C ASP A 296 17.56 -28.09 5.82
N ASP A 297 17.79 -26.77 5.74
CA ASP A 297 19.16 -26.22 5.78
C ASP A 297 19.11 -24.78 6.33
N LEU A 298 19.04 -24.68 7.66
CA LEU A 298 19.44 -23.48 8.40
C LEU A 298 20.96 -23.45 8.48
N ASP A 299 21.59 -22.75 7.53
CA ASP A 299 22.99 -22.32 7.67
C ASP A 299 23.09 -21.28 8.81
N GLU A 300 23.37 -21.77 10.01
CA GLU A 300 24.09 -21.03 11.05
C GLU A 300 25.58 -20.94 10.68
N ASP A 301 26.15 -19.74 10.86
CA ASP A 301 27.58 -19.39 10.86
C ASP A 301 28.30 -19.10 9.51
N LEU A 302 28.33 -17.81 9.12
CA LEU A 302 29.54 -16.96 8.94
C LEU A 302 29.24 -15.55 8.41
#